data_AF-A0A077LZB6-F1
#
_entry.id   AF-A0A077LZB6-F1
#
_cell.length_a   1.000
_cell.length_b   1.000
_cell.length_c   1.000
_cell.angle_alpha   90.00
_cell.angle_beta   90.00
_cell.angle_gamma   90.00
#
_symmetry.space_group_name_H-M   'P 1'
#
loop_
_entity.id
_entity.type
_entity.pdbx_description
1 polymer ?
#
loop_
_entity_poly.entity_id
_entity_poly.type
_entity_poly.pdbx_seq_one_letter_code
_entity_poly.pdbx_strand_id
1 'polypeptide(L)' 'MSPAEESPSRARYERALERLPAPYALALRLRDGGAAERELSLALGVDVSAVRSLLRIAESKLRAALEAGDGFE' A
#
# COMPACT_ATOMS: atom_id res chain seq x y z
N MET A 1 -13.33 -13.02 -18.54
CA MET A 1 -13.15 -12.33 -17.25
C MET A 1 -14.20 -11.24 -17.17
N SER A 2 -15.28 -11.49 -16.44
CA SER A 2 -16.27 -10.45 -16.15
C SER A 2 -15.60 -9.39 -15.25
N PRO A 3 -15.93 -8.09 -15.39
CA PRO A 3 -15.53 -7.04 -14.45
C PRO A 3 -16.30 -7.17 -13.12
N ALA A 4 -16.42 -8.40 -12.62
CA ALA A 4 -17.16 -8.75 -11.42
C ALA A 4 -16.46 -8.09 -10.23
N GLU A 5 -16.99 -6.93 -9.86
CA GLU A 5 -17.04 -6.41 -8.50
C GLU A 5 -15.68 -6.50 -7.80
N GLU A 6 -14.75 -5.61 -8.19
CA GLU A 6 -13.78 -5.14 -7.21
C GLU A 6 -14.57 -4.76 -5.98
N SER A 7 -14.40 -5.52 -4.89
CA SER A 7 -15.08 -5.19 -3.63
C SER A 7 -14.84 -3.71 -3.36
N PRO A 8 -15.85 -2.92 -2.97
CA PRO A 8 -15.72 -1.46 -2.84
C PRO A 8 -14.52 -1.06 -1.96
N SER A 9 -14.16 -1.93 -1.00
CA SER A 9 -12.95 -1.83 -0.19
C SER A 9 -11.64 -1.93 -1.00
N ARG A 10 -11.54 -2.86 -1.96
CA ARG A 10 -10.35 -3.03 -2.82
C ARG A 10 -10.18 -1.87 -3.80
N ALA A 11 -11.25 -1.43 -4.45
CA ALA A 11 -11.19 -0.28 -5.36
C ALA A 11 -10.76 1.00 -4.62
N ARG A 12 -11.29 1.21 -3.40
CA ARG A 12 -10.89 2.32 -2.54
C ARG A 12 -9.44 2.21 -2.08
N TYR A 13 -8.99 1.00 -1.75
CA TYR A 13 -7.59 0.73 -1.40
C TYR A 13 -6.65 1.06 -2.57
N GLU A 14 -6.93 0.61 -3.79
CA GLU A 14 -6.09 0.93 -4.96
C GLU A 14 -6.06 2.43 -5.25
N ARG A 15 -7.20 3.13 -5.20
CA ARG A 15 -7.24 4.60 -5.34
C ARG A 15 -6.43 5.32 -4.26
N ALA A 16 -6.45 4.83 -3.03
CA ALA A 16 -5.64 5.40 -1.97
C ALA A 16 -4.15 5.17 -2.22
N LEU A 17 -3.75 3.99 -2.70
CA LEU A 17 -2.37 3.70 -3.08
C LEU A 17 -1.86 4.59 -4.21
N GLU A 18 -2.70 4.95 -5.19
CA GLU A 18 -2.33 5.87 -6.27
C GLU A 18 -1.95 7.27 -5.77
N ARG A 19 -2.43 7.67 -4.59
CA ARG A 19 -2.11 8.96 -3.95
C ARG A 19 -0.85 8.93 -3.09
N LEU A 20 -0.30 7.74 -2.81
CA LEU A 20 0.90 7.59 -2.00
C LEU A 20 2.17 7.79 -2.85
N PRO A 21 3.27 8.25 -2.25
CA PRO A 21 4.58 8.16 -2.90
C PRO A 21 4.91 6.72 -3.27
N ALA A 22 5.46 6.53 -4.47
CA ALA A 22 5.75 5.24 -5.09
C ALA A 22 6.37 4.17 -4.16
N PRO A 23 7.42 4.45 -3.34
CA PRO A 23 8.01 3.41 -2.49
C PRO A 23 7.04 2.87 -1.42
N TYR A 24 6.13 3.69 -0.91
CA TYR A 24 5.15 3.24 0.08
C TYR A 24 4.03 2.42 -0.57
N ALA A 25 3.56 2.85 -1.74
CA ALA A 25 2.56 2.12 -2.49
C ALA A 25 3.09 0.74 -2.93
N LEU A 26 4.33 0.69 -3.40
CA LEU A 26 5.01 -0.56 -3.77
C LEU A 26 5.16 -1.49 -2.56
N ALA A 27 5.62 -0.98 -1.42
CA ALA A 27 5.79 -1.77 -0.20
C ALA A 27 4.48 -2.44 0.26
N LEU A 28 3.36 -1.70 0.19
CA LEU A 28 2.05 -2.21 0.58
C LEU A 28 1.53 -3.28 -0.40
N ARG A 29 1.70 -3.08 -1.71
CA ARG A 29 1.30 -4.07 -2.73
C ARG A 29 2.07 -5.38 -2.61
N LEU A 30 3.38 -5.30 -2.39
CA LEU A 30 4.21 -6.48 -2.16
C LEU A 30 3.80 -7.19 -0.86
N ARG A 31 3.47 -6.44 0.19
CA ARG A 31 3.00 -7.02 1.46
C ARG A 31 1.63 -7.70 1.32
N ASP A 32 0.70 -7.11 0.58
CA ASP A 32 -0.60 -7.71 0.26
C ASP A 32 -0.44 -9.02 -0.53
N GLY A 33 0.56 -9.08 -1.41
CA GLY A 33 0.98 -10.30 -2.11
C GLY A 33 1.72 -11.32 -1.24
N GLY A 34 1.92 -11.06 0.05
CA GLY A 34 2.57 -11.98 0.99
C GLY A 34 4.10 -11.94 1.00
N ALA A 35 4.73 -10.93 0.39
CA ALA A 35 6.19 -10.81 0.34
C ALA A 35 6.82 -10.76 1.75
N ALA A 36 7.94 -11.48 1.90
CA ALA A 36 8.73 -11.46 3.12
C ALA A 36 9.57 -10.17 3.23
N GLU A 37 10.07 -9.88 4.43
CA GLU A 37 10.84 -8.65 4.71
C GLU A 37 12.10 -8.54 3.85
N ARG A 38 12.76 -9.66 3.51
CA ARG A 38 13.92 -9.66 2.61
C ARG A 38 13.57 -9.29 1.17
N GLU A 39 12.43 -9.77 0.67
CA GLU A 39 11.97 -9.47 -0.69
C GLU A 39 11.59 -7.99 -0.82
N LEU A 40 10.90 -7.46 0.20
CA LEU A 40 10.61 -6.04 0.33
C LEU A 40 11.88 -5.20 0.37
N SER A 41 12.86 -5.59 1.18
CA SER A 41 14.18 -4.92 1.27
C SER A 41 14.85 -4.83 -0.10
N LEU A 42 14.91 -5.94 -0.84
CA LEU A 42 15.50 -5.98 -2.17
C LEU A 42 14.75 -5.10 -3.16
N ALA A 43 13.42 -5.19 -3.19
CA ALA A 43 12.59 -4.44 -4.13
C ALA A 43 12.61 -2.93 -3.87
N LEU A 44 12.72 -2.52 -2.60
CA LEU A 44 12.73 -1.11 -2.19
C LEU A 44 14.13 -0.50 -2.15
N GLY A 45 15.19 -1.32 -2.25
CA GLY A 45 16.58 -0.86 -2.13
C GLY A 45 16.91 -0.32 -0.74
N VAL A 46 16.27 -0.85 0.31
CA VAL A 46 16.47 -0.44 1.71
C VAL A 46 16.99 -1.59 2.54
N ASP A 47 17.61 -1.29 3.69
CA ASP A 47 18.02 -2.33 4.63
C ASP A 47 16.81 -3.10 5.19
N VAL A 48 16.96 -4.40 5.43
CA VAL A 48 15.90 -5.26 5.97
C VAL A 48 15.40 -4.77 7.34
N SER A 49 16.26 -4.16 8.16
CA SER A 49 15.87 -3.57 9.43
C SER A 49 14.97 -2.33 9.28
N ALA A 50 15.06 -1.64 8.13
CA ALA A 50 14.24 -0.47 7.83
C ALA A 50 12.84 -0.83 7.30
N VAL A 51 12.63 -2.06 6.80
CA VAL A 51 11.38 -2.50 6.18
C VAL A 51 10.18 -2.33 7.11
N ARG A 52 10.28 -2.75 8.37
CA ARG A 52 9.18 -2.60 9.34
C ARG A 52 8.79 -1.16 9.60
N SER A 53 9.77 -0.27 9.64
CA SER A 53 9.53 1.15 9.86
C SER A 53 8.91 1.79 8.62
N LEU A 54 9.39 1.42 7.43
CA LEU A 54 8.83 1.88 6.16
C LEU A 54 7.37 1.42 6.00
N LEU A 55 7.06 0.16 6.30
CA LEU A 55 5.69 -0.37 6.27
C LEU A 55 4.78 0.40 7.23
N ARG A 56 5.19 0.64 8.48
CA ARG A 56 4.40 1.44 9.44
C ARG A 56 4.09 2.85 8.91
N ILE A 57 5.06 3.49 8.26
CA ILE A 57 4.86 4.81 7.64
C ILE A 57 3.90 4.69 6.45
N ALA A 58 4.07 3.67 5.61
CA ALA A 58 3.20 3.42 4.47
C ALA A 58 1.74 3.19 4.90
N GLU A 59 1.51 2.38 5.93
CA GLU A 59 0.19 2.12 6.51
C GLU A 59 -0.44 3.39 7.09
N SER A 60 0.36 4.22 7.76
CA SER A 60 -0.12 5.53 8.26
C SER A 60 -0.57 6.45 7.12
N LYS A 61 0.23 6.53 6.04
CA LYS A 61 -0.11 7.31 4.85
C LYS A 61 -1.34 6.76 4.13
N LEU A 62 -1.47 5.44 4.05
CA LEU A 62 -2.63 4.78 3.46
C LEU A 62 -3.91 5.14 4.23
N ARG A 63 -3.90 5.07 5.57
CA ARG A 63 -5.05 5.48 6.39
C ARG A 63 -5.44 6.93 6.10
N ALA A 64 -4.49 7.85 6.13
CA ALA A 64 -4.75 9.26 5.81
C ALA A 64 -5.32 9.44 4.39
N ALA A 65 -4.83 8.69 3.40
CA ALA A 65 -5.34 8.74 2.03
C ALA A 65 -6.76 8.15 1.89
N LEU A 66 -7.08 7.09 2.66
CA LEU A 66 -8.41 6.49 2.74
C LEU A 66 -9.41 7.45 3.40
N GLU A 67 -9.02 8.11 4.48
CA GLU A 67 -9.84 9.11 5.18
C GLU A 67 -10.09 10.34 4.29
N ALA A 68 -9.04 10.83 3.60
CA ALA A 68 -9.16 11.92 2.64
C ALA A 68 -9.95 11.56 1.37
N GLY A 69 -10.28 10.28 1.17
CA GLY A 69 -11.18 9.81 0.11
C GLY A 69 -12.62 9.58 0.59
N ASP A 70 -12.86 9.57 1.91
CA ASP A 70 -14.20 9.44 2.52
C ASP A 70 -14.91 10.78 2.67
N GLY A 71 -14.14 11.88 2.72
CA GLY A 71 -14.63 13.20 3.15
C GLY A 71 -15.20 14.10 2.05
N PHE A 72 -15.35 13.61 0.82
CA PHE A 72 -15.94 14.37 -0.29
C PHE A 72 -16.77 13.43 -1.18
N GLU A 73 -17.88 12.93 -0.65
CA GLU A 73 -19.01 12.43 -1.45
C GLU A 73 -20.30 13.13 -1.01
#